data_AF-A0A7L3GVR0-F1
#
_entry.id   AF-A0A7L3GVR0-F1
#
_cell.length_a   1.000
_cell.length_b   1.000
_cell.length_c   1.000
_cell.angle_alpha   90.00
_cell.angle_beta   90.00
_cell.angle_gamma   90.00
#
_symmetry.space_group_name_H-M   'P 1'
#
loop_
_entity.id
_entity.type
_entity.pdbx_description
1 polymer ?
#
loop_
_entity_poly.entity_id
_entity_poly.type
_entity_poly.pdbx_seq_one_letter_code
_entity_poly.pdbx_strand_id
1 'polypeptide(L)'
;CTMSMSGDEEMKLRIECKSRGMSYWCEFTGKPSVCRAFRNNPKIYWNQIAIELRKLPHACESTQVLKATMCQKAPTEALMMQVAAGMEPEDLANQEKSDQKTSTSMRGAGKS
;
A
#
# COMPACT_ATOMS: atom_id res chain seq x y z
N CYS A 1 -0.87 13.48 -1.48
CA CYS A 1 -1.04 12.04 -1.23
C CYS A 1 -2.17 11.84 -0.25
N THR A 2 -2.88 10.71 -0.34
CA THR A 2 -3.89 10.22 0.59
C THR A 2 -3.39 8.93 1.25
N MET A 3 -3.81 8.71 2.50
CA MET A 3 -3.44 7.55 3.29
C MET A 3 -4.71 6.80 3.71
N SER A 4 -4.76 5.50 3.48
CA SER A 4 -5.89 4.65 3.84
C SER A 4 -5.41 3.39 4.56
N MET A 5 -6.19 2.94 5.55
CA MET A 5 -5.85 1.84 6.44
C MET A 5 -6.93 0.76 6.37
N SER A 6 -6.52 -0.49 6.46
CA SER A 6 -7.40 -1.65 6.48
C SER A 6 -6.74 -2.81 7.22
N GLY A 7 -7.51 -3.84 7.56
CA GLY A 7 -7.04 -5.01 8.29
C GLY A 7 -7.14 -4.86 9.82
N ASP A 8 -7.11 -6.00 10.50
CA ASP A 8 -7.28 -6.11 11.95
C ASP A 8 -5.98 -6.52 12.64
N GLU A 9 -5.52 -7.77 12.43
CA GLU A 9 -4.28 -8.29 13.02
C GLU A 9 -3.04 -7.86 12.23
N GLU A 10 -3.07 -8.10 10.92
CA GLU A 10 -2.12 -7.55 9.96
C GLU A 10 -2.77 -6.33 9.30
N MET A 11 -2.18 -5.17 9.59
CA MET A 11 -2.65 -3.91 9.08
C MET A 11 -2.02 -3.61 7.75
N LYS A 12 -2.85 -3.15 6.82
CA LYS A 12 -2.47 -2.72 5.49
C LYS A 12 -2.66 -1.21 5.38
N LEU A 13 -1.58 -0.53 5.00
CA LEU A 13 -1.53 0.91 4.78
C LEU A 13 -1.30 1.17 3.30
N ARG A 14 -2.25 1.81 2.63
CA ARG A 14 -2.11 2.24 1.23
C ARG A 14 -1.90 3.74 1.16
N ILE A 15 -0.82 4.13 0.50
CA ILE A 15 -0.48 5.51 0.18
C ILE A 15 -0.71 5.71 -1.32
N GLU A 16 -1.47 6.73 -1.68
CA GLU A 16 -1.71 7.12 -3.05
C GLU A 16 -1.35 8.59 -3.24
N CYS A 17 -0.56 8.90 -4.26
CA CYS A 17 -0.02 10.21 -4.53
C CYS A 17 -0.32 10.60 -5.97
N LYS A 18 -0.49 11.90 -6.22
CA LYS A 18 -0.69 12.48 -7.55
C LYS A 18 0.38 13.53 -7.80
N SER A 19 0.99 13.51 -8.98
CA SER A 19 2.03 14.43 -9.41
C SER A 19 1.98 14.62 -10.93
N ARG A 20 1.74 15.86 -11.39
CA ARG A 20 1.86 16.29 -12.80
C ARG A 20 1.32 15.27 -13.84
N GLY A 21 0.08 14.81 -13.67
CA GLY A 21 -0.54 13.87 -14.61
C GLY A 21 -0.10 12.42 -14.44
N MET A 22 0.53 12.07 -13.32
CA MET A 22 0.82 10.70 -12.93
C MET A 22 0.34 10.47 -11.49
N SER A 23 -0.31 9.34 -11.28
CA SER A 23 -0.61 8.82 -9.96
C SER A 23 0.37 7.71 -9.62
N TYR A 24 0.80 7.63 -8.37
CA TYR A 24 1.63 6.54 -7.89
C TYR A 24 1.18 6.11 -6.52
N TRP A 25 1.38 4.84 -6.21
CA TRP A 25 0.90 4.26 -4.97
C TRP A 25 1.88 3.22 -4.43
N CYS A 26 1.76 2.96 -3.13
CA CYS A 26 2.45 1.90 -2.45
C CYS A 26 1.59 1.35 -1.33
N GLU A 27 1.79 0.07 -1.05
CA GLU A 27 1.12 -0.65 0.03
C GLU A 27 2.16 -1.16 1.00
N PHE A 28 1.91 -0.93 2.28
CA PHE A 28 2.70 -1.45 3.38
C PHE A 28 1.85 -2.40 4.21
N THR A 29 2.46 -3.45 4.74
CA THR A 29 1.84 -4.32 5.73
C THR A 29 2.69 -4.43 6.99
N GLY A 30 2.04 -4.69 8.11
CA GLY A 30 2.71 -4.91 9.39
C GLY A 30 1.71 -5.23 10.50
N LYS A 31 2.22 -5.56 11.68
CA LYS A 31 1.43 -5.88 12.88
C LYS A 31 1.72 -4.89 14.01
N PRO A 32 1.29 -3.61 13.92
CA PRO A 32 1.57 -2.61 14.96
C PRO A 32 1.08 -3.04 16.35
N SER A 33 0.08 -3.92 16.43
CA SER A 33 -0.44 -4.51 17.67
C SER A 33 0.62 -5.24 18.51
N VAL A 34 1.69 -5.77 17.93
CA VAL A 34 2.77 -6.43 18.71
C VAL A 34 3.64 -5.40 19.46
N CYS A 35 3.58 -4.12 19.06
CA CYS A 35 4.17 -3.01 19.81
C CYS A 35 3.21 -2.56 20.92
N ARG A 36 3.62 -2.73 22.19
CA ARG A 36 2.82 -2.29 23.35
C ARG A 36 2.46 -0.80 23.30
N ALA A 37 3.38 0.05 22.83
CA ALA A 37 3.13 1.49 22.74
C ALA A 37 1.99 1.81 21.76
N PHE A 38 1.90 1.08 20.64
CA PHE A 38 0.79 1.20 19.70
C PHE A 38 -0.54 0.83 20.37
N ARG A 39 -0.60 -0.32 21.05
CA ARG A 39 -1.82 -0.76 21.77
C ARG A 39 -2.31 0.26 22.79
N ASN A 40 -1.39 0.97 23.44
CA ASN A 40 -1.74 2.02 24.39
C ASN A 40 -2.26 3.29 23.71
N ASN A 41 -1.70 3.69 22.56
CA ASN A 41 -2.11 4.89 21.85
C ASN A 41 -1.90 4.80 20.32
N PRO A 42 -2.85 4.20 19.57
CA PRO A 42 -2.76 4.04 18.12
C PRO A 42 -2.68 5.39 17.38
N LYS A 43 -3.31 6.43 17.92
CA LYS A 43 -3.34 7.78 17.31
C LYS A 43 -1.94 8.38 17.20
N ILE A 44 -1.12 8.24 18.25
CA ILE A 44 0.26 8.75 18.22
C ILE A 44 1.10 8.00 17.18
N TYR A 45 0.94 6.68 17.09
CA TYR A 45 1.65 5.87 16.11
C TYR A 45 1.37 6.35 14.69
N TRP A 46 0.11 6.46 14.32
CA TRP A 46 -0.26 6.89 12.97
C TRP A 46 0.11 8.33 12.67
N ASN A 47 0.11 9.20 13.68
CA ASN A 47 0.66 10.54 13.54
C ASN A 47 2.17 10.52 13.23
N GLN A 48 2.96 9.66 13.88
CA GLN A 48 4.39 9.51 13.56
C GLN A 48 4.61 9.02 12.13
N ILE A 49 3.85 7.99 11.71
CA ILE A 49 3.91 7.47 10.34
C ILE A 49 3.58 8.56 9.32
N ALA A 50 2.51 9.34 9.55
CA ALA A 50 2.13 10.44 8.68
C ALA A 50 3.18 11.57 8.65
N ILE A 51 3.86 11.83 9.77
CA ILE A 51 4.97 12.78 9.82
C ILE A 51 6.16 12.29 9.00
N GLU A 52 6.55 11.02 9.13
CA GLU A 52 7.64 10.43 8.35
C GLU A 52 7.34 10.50 6.85
N LEU A 53 6.14 10.11 6.42
CA LEU A 53 5.73 10.19 5.02
C LEU A 53 5.77 11.63 4.47
N ARG A 54 5.39 12.63 5.28
CA ARG A 54 5.44 14.05 4.86
C ARG A 54 6.87 14.59 4.67
N LYS A 55 7.87 13.99 5.30
CA LYS A 55 9.28 14.37 5.11
C LYS A 55 9.87 13.82 3.82
N LEU A 56 9.24 12.82 3.22
CA LEU A 56 9.74 12.16 2.02
C LEU A 56 9.32 12.98 0.78
N PRO A 57 10.24 13.28 -0.14
CA PRO A 57 9.88 13.94 -1.40
C PRO A 57 9.01 13.03 -2.27
N HIS A 58 9.28 11.71 -2.25
CA HIS A 58 8.55 10.68 -2.99
C HIS A 58 8.21 9.53 -2.04
N ALA A 59 7.00 9.55 -1.46
CA ALA A 59 6.62 8.67 -0.35
C ALA A 59 6.83 7.16 -0.60
N CYS A 60 6.61 6.72 -1.85
CA CYS A 60 6.69 5.31 -2.24
C CYS A 60 8.05 4.86 -2.76
N GLU A 61 8.96 5.79 -3.03
CA GLU A 61 10.32 5.51 -3.52
C GLU A 61 11.38 5.73 -2.43
N SER A 62 11.10 6.64 -1.48
CA SER A 62 12.10 7.09 -0.52
C SER A 62 12.33 6.10 0.63
N THR A 63 11.37 5.23 0.94
CA THR A 63 11.53 4.19 1.96
C THR A 63 10.66 2.96 1.71
N GLN A 64 11.23 1.79 1.96
CA GLN A 64 10.51 0.51 1.98
C GLN A 64 10.03 0.13 3.39
N VAL A 65 10.43 0.88 4.42
CA VAL A 65 10.07 0.59 5.82
C VAL A 65 9.69 1.88 6.54
N LEU A 66 8.48 1.93 7.09
CA LEU A 66 8.02 3.03 7.92
C LEU A 66 8.24 2.67 9.39
N LYS A 67 9.14 3.42 10.04
CA LYS A 67 9.51 3.22 11.44
C LYS A 67 8.77 4.23 12.33
N ALA A 68 8.01 3.73 13.29
CA ALA A 68 7.50 4.55 14.38
C ALA A 68 8.50 4.56 15.53
N THR A 69 8.97 5.74 15.95
CA THR A 69 9.95 5.88 17.04
C THR A 69 9.46 5.29 18.36
N MET A 70 8.15 5.33 18.60
CA MET A 70 7.53 4.69 19.77
C MET A 70 7.62 3.16 19.78
N CYS A 71 7.93 2.53 18.65
CA CYS A 71 8.10 1.09 18.49
C CYS A 71 9.55 0.68 18.20
N GLN A 72 10.53 1.52 18.54
CA GLN A 72 11.96 1.25 18.25
C GLN A 72 12.49 -0.07 18.85
N LYS A 73 11.92 -0.51 19.98
CA LYS A 73 12.26 -1.78 20.65
C LYS A 73 11.29 -2.92 20.35
N ALA A 74 10.33 -2.70 19.45
CA ALA A 74 9.37 -3.72 19.09
C ALA A 74 10.01 -4.73 18.11
N PRO A 75 9.46 -5.95 18.03
CA PRO A 75 9.83 -6.92 17.00
C PRO A 75 9.64 -6.35 15.58
N THR A 76 10.35 -6.90 14.60
CA THR A 76 10.32 -6.43 13.20
C THR A 76 8.92 -6.49 12.60
N GLU A 77 8.08 -7.42 13.07
CA GLU A 77 6.68 -7.55 12.67
C GLU A 77 5.84 -6.31 13.02
N ALA A 78 6.27 -5.46 13.97
CA ALA A 78 5.62 -4.19 14.29
C ALA A 78 5.86 -3.09 13.24
N LEU A 79 6.86 -3.27 12.39
CA LEU A 79 7.22 -2.31 11.34
C LEU A 79 6.26 -2.45 10.16
N MET A 80 5.96 -1.33 9.51
CA MET A 80 5.20 -1.34 8.26
C MET A 80 6.19 -1.45 7.10
N MET A 81 6.15 -2.57 6.39
CA MET A 81 7.05 -2.89 5.28
C MET A 81 6.30 -2.81 3.96
N GLN A 82 6.92 -2.20 2.95
CA GLN A 82 6.35 -2.07 1.63
C GLN A 82 6.26 -3.44 0.96
N VAL A 83 5.06 -3.81 0.52
CA VAL A 83 4.78 -5.09 -0.17
C VAL A 83 4.44 -4.90 -1.63
N ALA A 84 3.98 -3.71 -2.03
CA ALA A 84 3.66 -3.39 -3.41
C ALA A 84 3.84 -1.89 -3.70
N ALA A 85 4.05 -1.57 -4.96
CA ALA A 85 4.07 -0.21 -5.50
C ALA A 85 3.61 -0.22 -6.96
N GLY A 86 3.09 0.91 -7.44
CA GLY A 86 2.70 1.08 -8.83
C GLY A 86 2.60 2.55 -9.22
N MET A 87 2.55 2.81 -10.52
CA MET A 87 2.48 4.16 -11.09
C MET A 87 1.68 4.13 -12.38
N GLU A 88 0.68 5.00 -12.48
CA GLU A 88 -0.26 5.08 -13.60
C GLU A 88 -0.33 6.53 -14.12
N PRO A 89 -0.24 6.77 -15.44
CA PRO A 89 -0.53 8.08 -16.01
C PRO A 89 -2.01 8.45 -15.77
N GLU A 90 -2.30 9.71 -15.44
CA GLU A 90 -3.66 10.21 -15.15
C GLU A 90 -4.46 10.57 -16.42
N ASP A 91 -4.15 9.94 -17.56
CA ASP A 91 -4.89 10.11 -18.81
C ASP A 91 -5.79 8.89 -19.08
N LEU A 92 -7.11 9.15 -19.13
CA LEU A 92 -8.23 8.28 -19.56
C LEU A 92 -8.97 7.39 -18.53
N ALA A 93 -9.27 7.90 -17.33
CA ALA A 93 -10.31 7.30 -16.49
C ALA A 93 -11.68 8.01 -16.63
N ASN A 94 -12.15 8.17 -17.87
CA ASN A 94 -13.59 8.36 -18.15
C ASN A 94 -13.97 7.68 -19.48
N GLN A 95 -13.97 6.35 -19.50
CA GLN A 95 -14.95 5.58 -20.27
C GLN A 95 -15.03 4.14 -19.75
N GLU A 96 -16.27 3.69 -19.57
CA GLU A 96 -16.71 2.36 -19.11
C GLU A 96 -16.01 1.18 -19.83
N LYS A 97 -15.97 0.00 -19.19
CA LYS A 97 -16.88 -1.11 -19.53
C LYS A 97 -16.33 -2.47 -19.08
N SER A 98 -17.18 -3.15 -18.31
CA SER A 98 -17.23 -4.60 -18.16
C SER A 98 -17.17 -5.30 -19.52
N ASP A 99 -16.10 -6.06 -19.78
CA ASP A 99 -16.15 -7.15 -20.77
C ASP A 99 -15.10 -8.21 -20.41
N GLN A 100 -15.46 -9.04 -19.43
CA GLN A 100 -14.88 -10.37 -19.29
C GLN A 100 -15.40 -11.24 -20.43
N LYS A 101 -14.80 -11.14 -21.62
CA LYS A 101 -14.98 -12.13 -22.68
C LYS A 101 -13.74 -13.02 -22.73
N THR A 102 -13.74 -14.01 -21.84
CA THR A 102 -12.91 -15.22 -21.98
C THR A 102 -13.23 -15.86 -23.33
N SER A 103 -12.33 -15.68 -24.29
CA SER A 103 -12.40 -16.33 -25.59
C SER A 103 -11.19 -17.22 -25.75
N THR A 104 -11.27 -18.44 -25.21
CA THR A 104 -10.43 -19.54 -25.65
C THR A 104 -11.28 -20.79 -25.75
N SER A 105 -11.94 -20.95 -26.90
CA SER A 105 -12.55 -22.20 -27.30
C SER A 105 -11.99 -22.60 -28.67
N MET A 106 -11.46 -23.83 -28.68
CA MET A 106 -11.28 -24.73 -29.82
C MET A 106 -9.97 -24.64 -30.61
N ARG A 107 -9.13 -25.68 -30.42
CA ARG A 107 -8.56 -26.49 -31.52
C ARG A 107 -8.06 -27.81 -30.96
N GLY A 108 -8.70 -28.91 -31.36
CA GLY A 108 -8.32 -30.27 -31.01
C GLY A 108 -9.25 -31.30 -31.65
N ALA A 109 -9.18 -31.44 -32.97
CA ALA A 109 -9.79 -32.55 -33.70
C ALA A 109 -8.68 -33.23 -34.52
N GLY A 110 -8.20 -34.38 -34.04
CA GLY A 110 -7.39 -35.32 -34.79
C GLY A 110 -8.17 -36.62 -34.96
N LYS A 111 -8.52 -36.96 -36.19
CA LYS A 111 -9.07 -38.26 -36.62
C LYS A 111 -8.21 -38.75 -37.78
N SER A 112 -7.56 -39.91 -37.61
CA SER A 112 -7.50 -41.05 -38.55
C SER A 112 -6.59 -42.11 -37.95
#